data_AF-A0A4R0R0Y1-F1
#
_entry.id   AF-A0A4R0R0Y1-F1
#
_cell.length_a   1.000
_cell.length_b   1.000
_cell.length_c   1.000
_cell.angle_alpha   90.00
_cell.angle_beta   90.00
_cell.angle_gamma   90.00
#
_symmetry.space_group_name_H-M   'P 1'
#
loop_
_entity.id
_entity.type
_entity.pdbx_description
1 polymer ?
#
loop_
_entity_poly.entity_id
_entity_poly.type
_entity_poly.pdbx_seq_one_letter_code
_entity_poly.pdbx_strand_id
1 'polypeptide(L)'
;MSPILGKVWTNGVASSEIDSREEGLPGARYSIVCDDLTRLNHSCGPNTHKYSHMPSFSVHLRAMRGIKKDEEITAASCDPDASYATRRAHLARLGIRYTCPACVKPATSDVRHDRIRTIFGGYGTSGSETKNFKLPKSTSVEAVVDGLNLVEAEGLQGTAAYSLGLYLMMLAYSANRDMTNAQMRARRYCTWRLAIDGTDMDEVAEELVQAVERIQKS
;
A
#
# COMPACT_ATOMS: atom_id res chain seq x y z
N MET A 1 6.86 -31.80 0.66
CA MET A 1 5.87 -30.95 -0.02
C MET A 1 5.87 -31.31 -1.50
N SER A 2 4.72 -31.45 -2.17
CA SER A 2 4.71 -31.77 -3.60
C SER A 2 5.25 -30.58 -4.43
N PRO A 3 5.80 -30.81 -5.63
CA PRO A 3 6.37 -29.74 -6.46
C PRO A 3 5.36 -28.62 -6.80
N ILE A 4 4.09 -28.97 -7.01
CA ILE A 4 3.03 -28.01 -7.32
C ILE A 4 2.72 -27.15 -6.09
N LEU A 5 2.57 -27.75 -4.92
CA LEU A 5 2.36 -27.01 -3.67
C LEU A 5 3.53 -26.07 -3.37
N GLY A 6 4.76 -26.49 -3.69
CA GLY A 6 5.96 -25.64 -3.67
C GLY A 6 5.81 -24.36 -4.48
N LYS A 7 5.40 -24.49 -5.74
CA LYS A 7 5.20 -23.36 -6.64
C LYS A 7 4.08 -22.42 -6.17
N VAL A 8 2.94 -22.98 -5.77
CA VAL A 8 1.80 -22.19 -5.27
C VAL A 8 2.19 -21.41 -4.01
N TRP A 9 2.90 -22.05 -3.08
CA TRP A 9 3.30 -21.42 -1.83
C TRP A 9 4.28 -20.25 -2.01
N THR A 10 5.20 -20.36 -2.97
CA THR A 10 6.27 -19.38 -3.16
C THR A 10 5.94 -18.28 -4.17
N ASN A 11 5.00 -18.54 -5.08
CA ASN A 11 4.70 -17.63 -6.20
C ASN A 11 3.23 -17.16 -6.22
N GLY A 12 2.43 -17.62 -5.27
CA GLY A 12 1.03 -17.26 -5.17
C GLY A 12 0.83 -15.76 -4.93
N VAL A 13 -0.13 -15.19 -5.66
CA VAL A 13 -0.72 -13.88 -5.38
C VAL A 13 -2.09 -14.14 -4.77
N ALA A 14 -2.31 -13.64 -3.56
CA ALA A 14 -3.61 -13.76 -2.91
C ALA A 14 -4.65 -12.95 -3.70
N SER A 15 -5.82 -13.55 -3.95
CA SER A 15 -6.97 -12.83 -4.47
C SER A 15 -7.92 -12.48 -3.32
N SER A 16 -8.18 -11.18 -3.15
CA SER A 16 -9.12 -10.65 -2.15
C SER A 16 -10.56 -10.53 -2.68
N GLU A 17 -10.75 -10.66 -4.00
CA GLU A 17 -12.04 -10.46 -4.68
C GLU A 17 -12.86 -11.75 -4.81
N ILE A 18 -12.25 -12.91 -4.61
CA ILE A 18 -12.99 -14.18 -4.58
C ILE A 18 -13.46 -14.42 -3.16
N ASP A 19 -14.66 -13.95 -2.87
CA ASP A 19 -15.37 -14.27 -1.64
C ASP A 19 -16.24 -15.51 -1.87
N SER A 20 -15.72 -16.70 -1.57
CA SER A 20 -16.54 -17.93 -1.61
C SER A 20 -17.29 -18.17 -0.30
N ARG A 21 -17.54 -17.13 0.50
CA ARG A 21 -18.34 -17.25 1.73
C ARG A 21 -19.72 -17.81 1.38
N GLU A 22 -19.91 -19.09 1.65
CA GLU A 22 -21.22 -19.59 2.09
C GLU A 22 -21.51 -18.97 3.46
N GLU A 23 -22.77 -18.61 3.73
CA GLU A 23 -23.17 -18.03 5.01
C GLU A 23 -22.70 -18.93 6.18
N GLY A 24 -21.92 -18.35 7.09
CA GLY A 24 -21.44 -19.04 8.30
C GLY A 24 -20.07 -19.73 8.18
N LEU A 25 -19.41 -19.71 7.01
CA LEU A 25 -18.06 -20.25 6.84
C LEU A 25 -17.04 -19.16 6.47
N PRO A 26 -15.77 -19.25 6.92
CA PRO A 26 -14.72 -18.38 6.40
C PRO A 26 -14.54 -18.68 4.90
N GLY A 27 -14.79 -17.67 4.05
CA GLY A 27 -14.63 -17.80 2.60
C GLY A 27 -13.25 -18.34 2.21
N ALA A 28 -13.20 -19.15 1.15
CA ALA A 28 -11.96 -19.70 0.65
C ALA A 28 -11.06 -18.57 0.16
N ARG A 29 -9.78 -18.62 0.55
CA ARG A 29 -8.74 -17.73 0.01
C ARG A 29 -8.16 -18.39 -1.22
N TYR A 30 -8.18 -17.68 -2.34
CA TYR A 30 -7.63 -18.16 -3.59
C TYR A 30 -6.24 -17.58 -3.82
N SER A 31 -5.41 -18.38 -4.48
CA SER A 31 -4.05 -18.01 -4.86
C SER A 31 -3.89 -18.17 -6.37
N ILE A 32 -3.47 -17.11 -7.04
CA ILE A 32 -3.19 -17.09 -8.47
C ILE A 32 -1.68 -17.20 -8.67
N VAL A 33 -1.25 -18.09 -9.56
CA VAL A 33 0.16 -18.19 -9.98
C VAL A 33 0.27 -17.61 -11.38
N CYS A 34 1.11 -16.60 -11.55
CA CYS A 34 1.36 -15.95 -12.84
C CYS A 34 2.84 -16.12 -13.19
N ASP A 35 3.12 -16.85 -14.27
CA ASP A 35 4.49 -17.27 -14.64
C ASP A 35 5.45 -16.08 -14.78
N ASP A 36 5.00 -15.01 -15.43
CA ASP A 36 5.82 -13.81 -15.62
C ASP A 36 6.14 -13.09 -14.30
N LEU A 37 5.16 -12.99 -13.40
CA LEU A 37 5.33 -12.28 -12.12
C LEU A 37 6.10 -13.09 -11.08
N THR A 38 6.28 -14.39 -11.28
CA THR A 38 7.14 -15.23 -10.41
C THR A 38 8.62 -14.83 -10.47
N ARG A 39 9.02 -14.10 -11.52
CA ARG A 39 10.39 -13.65 -11.75
C ARG A 39 10.77 -12.43 -10.91
N LEU A 40 9.79 -11.76 -10.30
CA LEU A 40 10.02 -10.56 -9.51
C LEU A 40 10.75 -10.92 -8.21
N ASN A 41 11.89 -10.29 -7.99
CA ASN A 41 12.58 -10.40 -6.71
C ASN A 41 11.86 -9.61 -5.60
N HIS A 42 12.13 -10.04 -4.38
CA HIS A 42 11.58 -9.44 -3.18
C HIS A 42 12.30 -8.13 -2.80
N SER A 43 11.51 -7.13 -2.42
CA SER A 43 11.96 -6.02 -1.59
C SER A 43 10.93 -5.72 -0.50
N CYS A 44 11.37 -5.43 0.73
CA CYS A 44 10.48 -4.93 1.78
C CYS A 44 10.02 -3.48 1.51
N GLY A 45 10.72 -2.74 0.65
CA GLY A 45 10.30 -1.44 0.12
C GLY A 45 10.22 -1.52 -1.41
N PRO A 46 9.20 -2.19 -1.97
CA PRO A 46 9.14 -2.51 -3.39
C PRO A 46 8.83 -1.27 -4.25
N ASN A 47 9.16 -1.32 -5.54
CA ASN A 47 8.76 -0.29 -6.50
C ASN A 47 7.50 -0.62 -7.30
N THR A 48 6.96 -1.82 -7.12
CA THR A 48 5.69 -2.25 -7.73
C THR A 48 4.74 -2.93 -6.76
N HIS A 49 3.46 -2.96 -7.12
CA HIS A 49 2.41 -3.68 -6.43
C HIS A 49 1.70 -4.64 -7.41
N LYS A 50 1.27 -5.79 -6.89
CA LYS A 50 0.53 -6.83 -7.62
C LYS A 50 -0.94 -6.79 -7.18
N TYR A 51 -1.83 -6.52 -8.11
CA TYR A 51 -3.27 -6.51 -7.89
C TYR A 51 -3.94 -7.59 -8.73
N SER A 52 -4.69 -8.50 -8.12
CA SER A 52 -5.49 -9.51 -8.83
C SER A 52 -6.81 -8.91 -9.27
N HIS A 53 -7.00 -8.73 -10.57
CA HIS A 53 -8.24 -8.22 -11.14
C HIS A 53 -9.10 -9.39 -11.61
N MET A 54 -10.11 -9.74 -10.81
CA MET A 54 -10.93 -10.92 -11.08
C MET A 54 -11.83 -10.81 -12.30
N PRO A 55 -12.45 -9.65 -12.62
CA PRO A 55 -13.32 -9.56 -13.79
C PRO A 55 -12.65 -9.96 -15.11
N SER A 56 -11.33 -9.74 -15.24
CA SER A 56 -10.55 -10.20 -16.41
C SER A 56 -9.62 -11.38 -16.11
N PHE A 57 -9.70 -11.95 -14.91
CA PHE A 57 -8.86 -13.06 -14.46
C PHE A 57 -7.36 -12.83 -14.71
N SER A 58 -6.87 -11.63 -14.37
CA SER A 58 -5.49 -11.20 -14.59
C SER A 58 -4.83 -10.70 -13.30
N VAL A 59 -3.50 -10.65 -13.30
CA VAL A 59 -2.75 -9.94 -12.26
C VAL A 59 -2.08 -8.73 -12.89
N HIS A 60 -2.41 -7.55 -12.38
CA HIS A 60 -1.83 -6.29 -12.81
C HIS A 60 -0.62 -5.95 -11.94
N LEU A 61 0.50 -5.65 -12.59
CA LEU A 61 1.69 -5.12 -11.94
C LEU A 61 1.76 -3.62 -12.20
N ARG A 62 1.76 -2.80 -11.14
CA ARG A 62 1.74 -1.34 -11.26
C ARG A 62 2.88 -0.73 -10.46
N ALA A 63 3.49 0.31 -11.00
CA ALA A 63 4.55 1.04 -10.31
C ALA A 63 3.98 1.88 -9.17
N MET A 64 4.62 1.81 -8.00
CA MET A 64 4.25 2.61 -6.80
C MET A 64 5.04 3.92 -6.70
N ARG A 65 6.12 4.04 -7.47
CA ARG A 65 6.99 5.21 -7.56
C ARG A 65 7.68 5.25 -8.92
N GLY A 66 8.37 6.35 -9.21
CA GLY A 66 9.27 6.40 -10.35
C GLY A 66 10.33 5.29 -10.26
N ILE A 67 10.53 4.58 -11.37
CA ILE A 67 11.53 3.52 -11.52
C ILE A 67 12.58 4.06 -12.50
N LYS A 68 13.84 4.09 -12.08
CA LYS A 68 14.92 4.57 -12.94
C LYS A 68 15.21 3.54 -14.04
N LYS A 69 15.82 4.01 -15.14
CA LYS A 69 16.37 3.09 -16.13
C LYS A 69 17.35 2.13 -15.43
N ASP A 70 17.25 0.84 -15.77
CA ASP A 70 18.08 -0.25 -15.24
C ASP A 70 17.89 -0.54 -13.73
N GLU A 71 16.91 0.11 -13.08
CA GLU A 71 16.48 -0.27 -11.73
C GLU A 71 15.66 -1.57 -11.78
N GLU A 72 16.01 -2.52 -10.93
CA GLU A 72 15.29 -3.79 -10.82
C GLU A 72 13.84 -3.59 -10.38
N ILE A 73 12.91 -4.24 -11.08
CA ILE A 73 11.49 -4.27 -10.70
C ILE A 73 11.29 -5.29 -9.57
N THR A 74 10.78 -4.83 -8.43
CA THR A 74 10.63 -5.64 -7.21
C THR A 74 9.22 -5.54 -6.65
N ALA A 75 8.78 -6.61 -5.99
CA ALA A 75 7.51 -6.69 -5.30
C ALA A 75 7.70 -7.16 -3.84
N ALA A 76 6.72 -6.86 -2.99
CA ALA A 76 6.69 -7.40 -1.64
C ALA A 76 6.21 -8.85 -1.67
N SER A 77 6.91 -9.71 -0.91
CA SER A 77 6.56 -11.12 -0.68
C SER A 77 6.18 -11.38 0.77
N CYS A 78 6.16 -10.32 1.58
CA CYS A 78 5.70 -10.29 2.95
C CYS A 78 5.02 -8.93 3.18
N ASP A 79 4.40 -8.75 4.34
CA ASP A 79 3.90 -7.43 4.74
C ASP A 79 5.08 -6.44 4.90
N PRO A 80 5.13 -5.35 4.11
CA PRO A 80 6.15 -4.30 4.22
C PRO A 80 6.15 -3.60 5.59
N ASP A 81 4.99 -3.45 6.22
CA ASP A 81 4.81 -2.69 7.46
C ASP A 81 5.18 -3.49 8.72
N ALA A 82 5.30 -4.82 8.59
CA ALA A 82 5.64 -5.69 9.70
C ALA A 82 7.09 -5.45 10.20
N SER A 83 7.39 -5.80 11.45
CA SER A 83 8.77 -5.69 12.00
C SER A 83 9.78 -6.55 11.24
N TYR A 84 11.07 -6.23 11.32
CA TYR A 84 12.13 -7.05 10.72
C TYR A 84 12.05 -8.51 11.17
N ALA A 85 11.77 -8.77 12.45
CA ALA A 85 11.65 -10.13 12.96
C ALA A 85 10.53 -10.90 12.25
N THR A 86 9.37 -10.26 12.06
CA THR A 86 8.23 -10.84 11.34
C THR A 86 8.54 -11.05 9.85
N ARG A 87 9.08 -10.04 9.17
CA ARG A 87 9.50 -10.14 7.75
C ARG A 87 10.51 -11.26 7.57
N ARG A 88 11.51 -11.33 8.46
CA ARG A 88 12.57 -12.35 8.42
C ARG A 88 12.01 -13.76 8.55
N ALA A 89 11.14 -13.98 9.53
CA ALA A 89 10.50 -15.28 9.75
C ALA A 89 9.64 -15.72 8.56
N HIS A 90 8.93 -14.78 7.92
CA HIS A 90 8.13 -15.07 6.74
C HIS A 90 9.01 -15.44 5.53
N LEU A 91 9.97 -14.58 5.19
CA LEU A 91 10.85 -14.77 4.03
C LEU A 91 11.77 -16.00 4.16
N ALA A 92 12.15 -16.38 5.39
CA ALA A 92 12.90 -17.62 5.66
C ALA A 92 12.17 -18.85 5.11
N ARG A 93 10.84 -18.90 5.31
CA ARG A 93 9.99 -20.00 4.86
C ARG A 93 9.87 -20.07 3.34
N LEU A 94 10.13 -18.95 2.67
CA LEU A 94 10.14 -18.86 1.21
C LEU A 94 11.53 -19.09 0.59
N GLY A 95 12.57 -19.25 1.42
CA GLY A 95 13.96 -19.36 0.94
C GLY A 95 14.52 -18.07 0.34
N ILE A 96 13.92 -16.92 0.63
CA ILE A 96 14.32 -15.62 0.09
C ILE A 96 15.46 -15.03 0.91
N ARG A 97 16.47 -14.47 0.23
CA ARG A 97 17.62 -13.81 0.86
C ARG A 97 17.30 -12.38 1.31
N TYR A 98 17.94 -11.95 2.40
CA TYR A 98 17.68 -10.68 3.11
C TYR A 98 18.56 -9.53 2.63
N THR A 99 18.56 -9.25 1.33
CA THR A 99 19.52 -8.30 0.72
C THR A 99 18.94 -6.90 0.46
N CYS A 100 17.64 -6.68 0.67
CA CYS A 100 17.04 -5.37 0.44
C CYS A 100 17.48 -4.35 1.52
N PRO A 101 17.42 -3.02 1.24
CA PRO A 101 17.90 -1.98 2.17
C PRO A 101 17.32 -2.10 3.60
N ALA A 102 16.02 -2.37 3.71
CA ALA A 102 15.33 -2.55 4.99
C ALA A 102 15.83 -3.78 5.78
N CYS A 103 16.25 -4.84 5.08
CA CYS A 103 16.83 -6.03 5.71
C CYS A 103 18.30 -5.89 6.08
N VAL A 104 19.06 -5.09 5.33
CA VAL A 104 20.48 -4.82 5.58
C VAL A 104 20.66 -3.91 6.80
N LYS A 105 19.73 -2.98 7.02
CA LYS A 105 19.74 -2.03 8.16
C LYS A 105 18.46 -2.12 9.00
N PRO A 106 18.19 -3.28 9.63
CA PRO A 106 16.89 -3.55 10.25
C PRO A 106 16.58 -2.62 11.41
N ALA A 107 17.58 -2.25 12.23
CA ALA A 107 17.39 -1.33 13.35
C ALA A 107 16.93 0.07 12.89
N THR A 108 17.50 0.58 11.79
CA THR A 108 17.10 1.87 11.23
C THR A 108 15.71 1.81 10.60
N SER A 109 15.45 0.75 9.82
CA SER A 109 14.18 0.56 9.14
C SER A 109 13.04 0.39 10.15
N ASP A 110 13.20 -0.47 11.16
CA ASP A 110 12.17 -0.70 12.17
C ASP A 110 11.89 0.57 13.00
N VAL A 111 12.91 1.36 13.40
CA VAL A 111 12.68 2.65 14.08
C VAL A 111 11.84 3.61 13.22
N ARG A 112 12.08 3.64 11.90
CA ARG A 112 11.31 4.47 10.98
C ARG A 112 9.89 3.93 10.79
N HIS A 113 9.72 2.61 10.67
CA HIS A 113 8.40 1.98 10.60
C HIS A 113 7.60 2.26 11.88
N ASP A 114 8.22 2.19 13.05
CA ASP A 114 7.60 2.52 14.35
C ASP A 114 7.15 3.98 14.39
N ARG A 115 7.98 4.89 13.86
CA ARG A 115 7.62 6.31 13.74
C ARG A 115 6.45 6.52 12.79
N ILE A 116 6.45 5.87 11.62
CA ILE A 116 5.34 5.89 10.66
C ILE A 116 4.06 5.38 11.32
N ARG A 117 4.11 4.24 12.02
CA ARG A 117 2.97 3.68 12.76
C ARG A 117 2.50 4.61 13.89
N THR A 118 3.39 5.34 14.53
CA THR A 118 3.02 6.32 15.56
C THR A 118 2.28 7.51 14.96
N ILE A 119 2.76 8.03 13.82
CA ILE A 119 2.14 9.15 13.12
C ILE A 119 0.78 8.73 12.57
N PHE A 120 0.70 7.58 11.89
CA PHE A 120 -0.49 7.19 11.13
C PHE A 120 -1.43 6.22 11.86
N GLY A 121 -0.95 5.46 12.84
CA GLY A 121 -1.74 4.46 13.56
C GLY A 121 -2.86 5.04 14.41
N GLY A 122 -2.77 6.32 14.78
CA GLY A 122 -3.83 7.05 15.47
C GLY A 122 -5.05 7.38 14.60
N TYR A 123 -4.96 7.19 13.27
CA TYR A 123 -6.00 7.57 12.32
C TYR A 123 -6.86 6.38 11.83
N GLY A 124 -6.65 5.18 12.38
CA GLY A 124 -7.35 3.96 12.01
C GLY A 124 -6.73 3.26 10.81
N THR A 125 -6.51 1.95 10.94
CA THR A 125 -6.12 1.07 9.83
C THR A 125 -7.37 0.42 9.28
N SER A 126 -7.88 0.85 8.13
CA SER A 126 -8.82 0.00 7.39
C SER A 126 -8.86 0.36 5.92
N GLY A 127 -8.46 -0.61 5.10
CA GLY A 127 -8.58 -0.59 3.64
C GLY A 127 -10.03 -0.61 3.12
N SER A 128 -11.02 -0.20 3.91
CA SER A 128 -12.42 -0.04 3.48
C SER A 128 -13.12 1.22 4.01
N GLU A 129 -12.41 2.14 4.69
CA GLU A 129 -13.03 3.19 5.51
C GLU A 129 -12.84 4.63 5.02
N THR A 130 -12.69 4.86 3.71
CA THR A 130 -12.88 6.23 3.15
C THR A 130 -14.29 6.77 3.42
N LYS A 131 -15.27 5.89 3.73
CA LYS A 131 -16.66 6.29 3.98
C LYS A 131 -16.87 7.03 5.31
N ASN A 132 -16.06 6.79 6.34
CA ASN A 132 -16.29 7.30 7.70
C ASN A 132 -15.07 7.98 8.34
N PHE A 133 -14.05 8.33 7.55
CA PHE A 133 -12.90 9.06 8.06
C PHE A 133 -13.32 10.43 8.62
N LYS A 134 -13.20 10.60 9.94
CA LYS A 134 -13.36 11.91 10.59
C LYS A 134 -12.01 12.59 10.60
N LEU A 135 -11.95 13.80 10.04
CA LEU A 135 -10.79 14.65 10.17
C LEU A 135 -10.42 14.82 11.64
N PRO A 136 -9.14 14.62 11.99
CA PRO A 136 -8.63 15.04 13.28
C PRO A 136 -8.81 16.56 13.39
N LYS A 137 -9.36 17.03 14.51
CA LYS A 137 -9.57 18.46 14.78
C LYS A 137 -8.25 19.26 14.80
N SER A 138 -7.13 18.58 14.98
CA SER A 138 -5.79 19.14 14.82
C SER A 138 -4.85 18.06 14.30
N THR A 139 -4.56 18.10 13.00
CA THR A 139 -3.43 17.38 12.42
C THR A 139 -2.31 18.41 12.26
N SER A 140 -1.16 18.21 12.94
CA SER A 140 0.04 18.98 12.58
C SER A 140 0.44 18.56 11.16
N VAL A 141 0.34 19.49 10.21
CA VAL A 141 0.70 19.26 8.82
C VAL A 141 2.16 18.81 8.74
N GLU A 142 3.01 19.34 9.61
CA GLU A 142 4.43 18.98 9.73
C GLU A 142 4.61 17.50 10.05
N ALA A 143 3.86 16.96 11.01
CA ALA A 143 3.94 15.54 11.36
C ALA A 143 3.54 14.61 10.20
N VAL A 144 2.54 15.00 9.41
CA VAL A 144 2.11 14.23 8.23
C VAL A 144 3.16 14.32 7.11
N VAL A 145 3.75 15.50 6.90
CA VAL A 145 4.86 15.68 5.94
C VAL A 145 6.05 14.81 6.34
N ASP A 146 6.45 14.84 7.60
CA ASP A 146 7.54 14.00 8.12
C ASP A 146 7.22 12.50 7.94
N GLY A 147 5.98 12.10 8.23
CA GLY A 147 5.52 10.73 8.02
C GLY A 147 5.60 10.30 6.55
N LEU A 148 5.14 11.13 5.62
CA LEU A 148 5.23 10.86 4.18
C LEU A 148 6.68 10.78 3.70
N ASN A 149 7.56 11.66 4.18
CA ASN A 149 8.98 11.61 3.85
C ASN A 149 9.63 10.30 4.32
N LEU A 150 9.27 9.82 5.51
CA LEU A 150 9.73 8.51 6.02
C LEU A 150 9.21 7.36 5.16
N VAL A 151 7.91 7.38 4.81
CA VAL A 151 7.30 6.38 3.92
C VAL A 151 8.01 6.34 2.56
N GLU A 152 8.30 7.49 1.98
CA GLU A 152 9.00 7.57 0.70
C GLU A 152 10.46 7.07 0.81
N ALA A 153 11.15 7.39 1.91
CA ALA A 153 12.52 6.96 2.17
C ALA A 153 12.65 5.44 2.41
N GLU A 154 11.64 4.81 2.98
CA GLU A 154 11.60 3.35 3.20
C GLU A 154 11.02 2.58 2.00
N GLY A 155 10.54 3.28 0.96
CA GLY A 155 9.92 2.62 -0.21
C GLY A 155 8.54 2.02 0.09
N LEU A 156 7.81 2.59 1.06
CA LEU A 156 6.52 2.09 1.53
C LEU A 156 5.33 2.76 0.82
N GLN A 157 5.51 3.28 -0.39
CA GLN A 157 4.42 3.93 -1.14
C GLN A 157 3.25 2.98 -1.45
N GLY A 158 3.45 1.67 -1.36
CA GLY A 158 2.40 0.65 -1.52
C GLY A 158 1.51 0.42 -0.29
N THR A 159 1.69 1.18 0.81
CA THR A 159 1.05 0.90 2.10
C THR A 159 -0.09 1.88 2.40
N ALA A 160 -0.95 1.52 3.37
CA ALA A 160 -2.05 2.39 3.81
C ALA A 160 -1.56 3.70 4.46
N ALA A 161 -0.37 3.70 5.07
CA ALA A 161 0.22 4.92 5.64
C ALA A 161 0.44 5.99 4.57
N TYR A 162 0.88 5.59 3.37
CA TYR A 162 1.09 6.52 2.26
C TYR A 162 -0.22 7.14 1.78
N SER A 163 -1.27 6.33 1.56
CA SER A 163 -2.56 6.83 1.07
C SER A 163 -3.23 7.74 2.08
N LEU A 164 -3.19 7.39 3.35
CA LEU A 164 -3.69 8.22 4.44
C LEU A 164 -2.93 9.55 4.53
N GLY A 165 -1.60 9.54 4.42
CA GLY A 165 -0.81 10.77 4.39
C GLY A 165 -1.18 11.66 3.21
N LEU A 166 -1.34 11.11 2.00
CA LEU A 166 -1.79 11.88 0.84
C LEU A 166 -3.18 12.50 1.05
N TYR A 167 -4.11 11.72 1.60
CA TYR A 167 -5.47 12.17 1.88
C TYR A 167 -5.49 13.30 2.92
N LEU A 168 -4.78 13.14 4.04
CA LEU A 168 -4.66 14.18 5.07
C LEU A 168 -4.04 15.48 4.54
N MET A 169 -2.98 15.38 3.74
CA MET A 169 -2.35 16.54 3.11
C MET A 169 -3.30 17.24 2.13
N MET A 170 -4.06 16.48 1.33
CA MET A 170 -5.06 17.04 0.43
C MET A 170 -6.07 17.88 1.21
N LEU A 171 -6.64 17.34 2.29
CA LEU A 171 -7.63 18.05 3.10
C LEU A 171 -7.05 19.29 3.78
N ALA A 172 -5.82 19.20 4.32
CA ALA A 172 -5.14 20.33 4.93
C ALA A 172 -4.88 21.48 3.93
N TYR A 173 -4.40 21.16 2.73
CA TYR A 173 -4.21 22.16 1.68
C TYR A 173 -5.54 22.77 1.21
N SER A 174 -6.59 21.96 1.06
CA SER A 174 -7.94 22.45 0.72
C SER A 174 -8.50 23.41 1.77
N ALA A 175 -8.32 23.10 3.07
CA ALA A 175 -8.74 23.98 4.16
C ALA A 175 -8.00 25.32 4.13
N ASN A 176 -6.71 25.31 3.74
CA ASN A 176 -5.88 26.50 3.57
C ASN A 176 -6.02 27.18 2.21
N ARG A 177 -6.95 26.73 1.36
CA ARG A 177 -7.18 27.23 -0.02
C ARG A 177 -5.96 27.11 -0.95
N ASP A 178 -5.01 26.25 -0.64
CA ASP A 178 -3.89 25.89 -1.52
C ASP A 178 -4.31 24.77 -2.48
N MET A 179 -5.09 25.15 -3.49
CA MET A 179 -5.70 24.19 -4.42
C MET A 179 -4.68 23.48 -5.30
N THR A 180 -3.54 24.10 -5.61
CA THR A 180 -2.48 23.48 -6.41
C THR A 180 -1.88 22.28 -5.68
N ASN A 181 -1.52 22.44 -4.41
CA ASN A 181 -1.00 21.31 -3.63
C ASN A 181 -2.09 20.29 -3.30
N ALA A 182 -3.32 20.73 -3.01
CA ALA A 182 -4.44 19.82 -2.80
C ALA A 182 -4.66 18.89 -4.02
N GLN A 183 -4.74 19.44 -5.23
CA GLN A 183 -4.90 18.68 -6.46
C GLN A 183 -3.74 17.71 -6.72
N MET A 184 -2.50 18.13 -6.43
CA MET A 184 -1.34 17.26 -6.56
C MET A 184 -1.44 16.03 -5.66
N ARG A 185 -1.89 16.20 -4.40
CA ARG A 185 -2.06 15.09 -3.46
C ARG A 185 -3.24 14.20 -3.84
N ALA A 186 -4.36 14.79 -4.28
CA ALA A 186 -5.52 14.08 -4.80
C ALA A 186 -5.13 13.16 -5.97
N ARG A 187 -4.40 13.67 -6.96
CA ARG A 187 -3.96 12.88 -8.12
C ARG A 187 -3.06 11.71 -7.72
N ARG A 188 -2.13 11.91 -6.78
CA ARG A 188 -1.29 10.82 -6.26
C ARG A 188 -2.13 9.78 -5.53
N TYR A 189 -3.17 10.19 -4.79
CA TYR A 189 -4.08 9.29 -4.10
C TYR A 189 -4.94 8.47 -5.08
N CYS A 190 -5.54 9.08 -6.10
CA CYS A 190 -6.27 8.35 -7.15
C CYS A 190 -5.37 7.34 -7.87
N THR A 191 -4.14 7.75 -8.21
CA THR A 191 -3.15 6.85 -8.83
C THR A 191 -2.81 5.68 -7.91
N TRP A 192 -2.68 5.93 -6.61
CA TRP A 192 -2.43 4.89 -5.61
C TRP A 192 -3.60 3.90 -5.50
N ARG A 193 -4.85 4.39 -5.49
CA ARG A 193 -6.05 3.53 -5.47
C ARG A 193 -6.08 2.60 -6.67
N LEU A 194 -5.94 3.16 -7.87
CA LEU A 194 -5.81 2.37 -9.10
C LEU A 194 -4.68 1.33 -9.03
N ALA A 195 -3.57 1.67 -8.37
CA ALA A 195 -2.44 0.77 -8.20
C ALA A 195 -2.71 -0.40 -7.26
N ILE A 196 -3.46 -0.17 -6.18
CA ILE A 196 -3.67 -1.12 -5.08
C ILE A 196 -4.88 -2.01 -5.30
N ASP A 197 -5.99 -1.43 -5.77
CA ASP A 197 -7.27 -2.14 -5.87
C ASP A 197 -7.97 -1.93 -7.21
N GLY A 198 -7.30 -1.31 -8.19
CA GLY A 198 -7.84 -1.16 -9.53
C GLY A 198 -9.01 -0.18 -9.66
N THR A 199 -9.39 0.54 -8.58
CA THR A 199 -10.49 1.53 -8.64
C THR A 199 -10.20 2.57 -9.72
N ASP A 200 -11.21 2.90 -10.53
CA ASP A 200 -11.09 3.94 -11.55
C ASP A 200 -10.78 5.29 -10.91
N MET A 201 -9.91 6.08 -11.57
CA MET A 201 -9.49 7.36 -11.01
C MET A 201 -10.61 8.38 -10.93
N ASP A 202 -11.59 8.32 -11.84
CA ASP A 202 -12.72 9.25 -11.89
C ASP A 202 -13.68 8.99 -10.73
N GLU A 203 -13.95 7.71 -10.41
CA GLU A 203 -14.73 7.31 -9.23
C GLU A 203 -14.09 7.85 -7.94
N VAL A 204 -12.77 7.68 -7.78
CA VAL A 204 -12.07 8.23 -6.62
C VAL A 204 -12.10 9.76 -6.62
N ALA A 205 -11.97 10.41 -7.78
CA ALA A 205 -12.00 11.86 -7.87
C ALA A 205 -13.33 12.44 -7.38
N GLU A 206 -14.46 11.81 -7.71
CA GLU A 206 -15.79 12.19 -7.21
C GLU A 206 -15.87 12.10 -5.68
N GLU A 207 -15.36 11.02 -5.07
CA GLU A 207 -15.32 10.88 -3.61
C GLU A 207 -14.50 12.00 -2.94
N LEU A 208 -13.36 12.36 -3.53
CA LEU A 208 -12.49 13.41 -3.01
C LEU A 208 -13.15 14.79 -3.10
N VAL A 209 -13.88 15.09 -4.18
CA VAL A 209 -14.66 16.35 -4.29
C VAL A 209 -15.68 16.44 -3.16
N GLN A 210 -16.46 15.38 -2.92
CA GLN A 210 -17.44 15.34 -1.83
C GLN A 210 -16.79 15.48 -0.44
N ALA A 211 -15.57 14.97 -0.26
CA ALA A 211 -14.82 15.15 0.98
C ALA A 211 -14.40 16.61 1.19
N VAL A 212 -13.87 17.27 0.16
CA VAL A 212 -13.45 18.69 0.23
C VAL A 212 -14.63 19.62 0.47
N GLU A 213 -15.76 19.41 -0.20
CA GLU A 213 -16.96 20.23 0.02
C GLU A 213 -17.49 20.17 1.46
N ARG A 214 -17.38 19.01 2.11
CA ARG A 214 -17.78 18.84 3.52
C ARG A 214 -16.91 19.67 4.47
N ILE A 215 -15.61 19.79 4.19
CA ILE A 215 -14.69 20.62 4.97
C ILE A 215 -14.97 22.10 4.77
N GLN A 216 -15.19 22.52 3.53
CA GLN A 216 -15.39 23.95 3.23
C GLN A 216 -16.69 24.51 3.81
N LYS A 217 -17.65 23.63 4.15
CA LYS A 217 -18.94 23.98 4.77
C LYS A 217 -18.92 23.90 6.31
N SER A 218 -17.85 23.38 6.94
CA SER A 218 -17.70 23.24 8.40
C SER A 218 -16.89 24.37 9.00
#